data_AF-A0A936SSV1-F1
#
_entry.id   AF-A0A936SSV1-F1
#
_cell.length_a   1.000
_cell.length_b   1.000
_cell.length_c   1.000
_cell.angle_alpha   90.00
_cell.angle_beta   90.00
_cell.angle_gamma   90.00
#
_symmetry.space_group_name_H-M   'P 1'
#
loop_
_entity.id
_entity.type
_entity.pdbx_description
1 polymer ?
#
loop_
_entity_poly.entity_id
_entity_poly.type
_entity_poly.pdbx_seq_one_letter_code
_entity_poly.pdbx_strand_id
1 'polypeptide(L)'
;MSTTPARPVLKLLPAYLGVASLDEALRHPRIGRILWLEILVNDSIEWTALRHPLVQEAHETACRWYTRYRSLVSGLVPRTPLPENHGPIDERLHRQLAEALEFAHAHA
;
A
#
# COMPACT_ATOMS: atom_id res chain seq x y z
N MET A 1 -17.39 -22.51 -14.70
CA MET A 1 -17.59 -21.07 -15.00
C MET A 1 -16.29 -20.37 -14.69
N SER A 2 -15.52 -20.01 -15.71
CA SER A 2 -14.21 -19.38 -15.51
C SER A 2 -14.44 -17.91 -15.15
N THR A 3 -14.36 -17.59 -13.86
CA THR A 3 -14.27 -16.20 -13.41
C THR A 3 -12.96 -15.64 -13.93
N THR A 4 -13.01 -14.77 -14.95
CA THR A 4 -11.87 -13.93 -15.32
C THR A 4 -11.39 -13.25 -14.03
N PRO A 5 -10.13 -13.43 -13.60
CA PRO A 5 -9.66 -12.76 -12.41
C PRO A 5 -9.80 -11.25 -12.64
N ALA A 6 -10.63 -10.61 -11.82
CA ALA A 6 -10.77 -9.17 -11.85
C ALA A 6 -9.37 -8.59 -11.63
N ARG A 7 -8.94 -7.69 -12.53
CA ARG A 7 -7.64 -7.05 -12.40
C ARG A 7 -7.63 -6.26 -11.08
N PRO A 8 -6.62 -6.41 -10.22
CA PRO A 8 -6.59 -5.73 -8.94
C PRO A 8 -6.68 -4.21 -9.15
N VAL A 9 -7.59 -3.59 -8.41
CA VAL A 9 -7.83 -2.14 -8.48
C VAL A 9 -6.82 -1.45 -7.57
N LEU A 10 -6.06 -0.51 -8.14
CA LEU A 10 -5.12 0.32 -7.39
C LEU A 10 -5.86 1.51 -6.77
N LYS A 11 -5.50 1.91 -5.55
CA LYS A 11 -6.16 2.99 -4.81
C LYS A 11 -5.41 4.32 -4.91
N LEU A 12 -4.10 4.32 -4.64
CA LEU A 12 -3.26 5.52 -4.57
C LEU A 12 -2.41 5.70 -5.82
N LEU A 13 -1.81 4.63 -6.32
CA LEU A 13 -0.83 4.72 -7.43
C LEU A 13 -1.36 5.46 -8.66
N PRO A 14 -2.62 5.31 -9.12
CA PRO A 14 -3.14 6.07 -10.25
C PRO A 14 -3.18 7.57 -9.98
N ALA A 15 -3.61 7.99 -8.80
CA ALA A 15 -3.71 9.40 -8.43
C ALA A 15 -2.33 10.06 -8.27
N TYR A 16 -1.37 9.34 -7.68
CA TYR A 16 -0.06 9.90 -7.37
C TYR A 16 0.97 9.78 -8.49
N LEU A 17 0.89 8.74 -9.32
CA LEU A 17 1.86 8.44 -10.38
C LEU A 17 1.27 8.54 -11.79
N GLY A 18 -0.05 8.67 -11.94
CA GLY A 18 -0.70 8.72 -13.26
C GLY A 18 -0.69 7.39 -14.02
N VAL A 19 -0.56 6.26 -13.30
CA VAL A 19 -0.44 4.92 -13.88
C VAL A 19 -1.75 4.14 -13.81
N ALA A 20 -2.01 3.27 -14.79
CA ALA A 20 -3.25 2.50 -14.88
C ALA A 20 -3.12 1.06 -14.35
N SER A 21 -1.90 0.60 -14.08
CA SER A 21 -1.63 -0.79 -13.67
C SER A 21 -0.42 -0.92 -12.76
N LEU A 22 -0.34 -2.03 -12.03
CA LEU A 22 0.78 -2.31 -11.15
C LEU A 22 2.08 -2.52 -11.95
N ASP A 23 2.01 -3.17 -13.10
CA ASP A 23 3.17 -3.37 -13.99
C ASP A 23 3.76 -2.03 -14.48
N GLU A 24 2.90 -1.07 -14.80
CA GLU A 24 3.32 0.28 -15.15
C GLU A 24 3.93 1.00 -13.94
N ALA A 25 3.27 0.90 -12.79
CA ALA A 25 3.74 1.50 -11.54
C ALA A 25 5.14 1.00 -11.15
N LEU A 26 5.41 -0.31 -11.26
CA LEU A 26 6.69 -0.91 -10.91
C LEU A 26 7.86 -0.45 -11.81
N ARG A 27 7.57 0.07 -13.00
CA ARG A 27 8.56 0.69 -13.89
C ARG A 27 8.73 2.19 -13.66
N HIS A 28 7.86 2.79 -12.85
CA HIS A 28 7.86 4.22 -12.62
C HIS A 28 9.01 4.64 -11.68
N PRO A 29 9.82 5.66 -12.01
CA PRO A 29 11.01 6.03 -11.24
C PRO A 29 10.73 6.48 -9.81
N ARG A 30 9.48 6.85 -9.50
CA ARG A 30 9.06 7.32 -8.16
C ARG A 30 8.34 6.25 -7.32
N ILE A 31 8.18 5.03 -7.82
CA ILE A 31 7.35 3.99 -7.17
C ILE A 31 7.79 3.66 -5.74
N GLY A 32 9.10 3.61 -5.49
CA GLY A 32 9.66 3.26 -4.17
C GLY A 32 9.19 4.18 -3.04
N ARG A 33 8.79 5.43 -3.35
CA ARG A 33 8.32 6.39 -2.34
C ARG A 33 6.88 6.19 -1.91
N ILE A 34 6.10 5.41 -2.65
CA ILE A 34 4.64 5.36 -2.47
C ILE A 34 4.07 3.94 -2.45
N LEU A 35 4.78 2.96 -2.98
CA LEU A 35 4.28 1.58 -3.04
C LEU A 35 3.88 1.03 -1.66
N TRP A 36 4.63 1.39 -0.61
CA TRP A 36 4.30 0.95 0.75
C TRP A 36 2.96 1.51 1.25
N LEU A 37 2.55 2.70 0.81
CA LEU A 37 1.25 3.27 1.12
C LEU A 37 0.13 2.54 0.40
N GLU A 38 0.34 2.19 -0.87
CA GLU A 38 -0.62 1.37 -1.62
C GLU A 38 -0.85 0.04 -0.91
N ILE A 39 0.21 -0.65 -0.49
CA ILE A 39 0.13 -1.90 0.28
C ILE A 39 -0.59 -1.69 1.63
N LEU A 40 -0.36 -0.54 2.27
CA LEU A 40 -0.95 -0.23 3.55
C LEU A 40 -2.47 -0.03 3.47
N VAL A 41 -2.98 0.53 2.36
CA VAL A 41 -4.42 0.86 2.22
C VAL A 41 -5.20 -0.09 1.31
N ASN A 42 -4.51 -1.00 0.62
CA ASN A 42 -5.13 -1.89 -0.36
C ASN A 42 -4.81 -3.35 -0.03
N ASP A 43 -5.75 -4.08 0.57
CA ASP A 43 -5.62 -5.51 0.87
C ASP A 43 -6.31 -6.40 -0.18
N SER A 44 -6.82 -5.83 -1.27
CA SER A 44 -7.41 -6.60 -2.38
C SER A 44 -6.34 -7.29 -3.26
N ILE A 45 -5.08 -6.94 -3.06
CA ILE A 45 -3.93 -7.46 -3.81
C ILE A 45 -3.16 -8.40 -2.91
N GLU A 46 -2.88 -9.60 -3.42
CA GLU A 46 -2.02 -10.58 -2.74
C GLU A 46 -0.53 -10.18 -2.88
N TRP A 47 -0.13 -9.13 -2.16
CA TRP A 47 1.20 -8.53 -2.26
C TRP A 47 2.35 -9.51 -2.01
N THR A 48 2.15 -10.47 -1.10
CA THR A 48 3.14 -11.48 -0.75
C THR A 48 3.38 -12.51 -1.87
N ALA A 49 2.43 -12.68 -2.79
CA ALA A 49 2.61 -13.51 -3.98
C ALA A 49 3.51 -12.86 -5.03
N LEU A 50 3.67 -11.53 -4.99
CA LEU A 50 4.49 -10.79 -5.93
C LEU A 50 5.97 -10.85 -5.53
N ARG A 51 6.76 -11.61 -6.30
CA ARG A 51 8.20 -11.80 -6.07
C ARG A 51 9.08 -10.64 -6.59
N HIS A 52 8.58 -9.42 -6.51
CA HIS A 52 9.33 -8.24 -6.97
C HIS A 52 10.07 -7.59 -5.79
N PRO A 53 11.39 -7.31 -5.88
CA PRO A 53 12.17 -6.76 -4.77
C PRO A 53 11.57 -5.47 -4.17
N LEU A 54 11.14 -4.54 -5.03
CA LEU A 54 10.47 -3.31 -4.57
C LEU A 54 9.18 -3.57 -3.80
N VAL A 55 8.43 -4.62 -4.16
CA VAL A 55 7.19 -4.98 -3.45
C VAL A 55 7.54 -5.56 -2.08
N GLN A 56 8.58 -6.38 -1.98
CA GLN A 56 9.03 -6.95 -0.71
C GLN A 56 9.48 -5.85 0.27
N GLU A 57 10.34 -4.94 -0.18
CA GLU A 57 10.79 -3.80 0.63
C GLU A 57 9.64 -2.89 1.06
N ALA A 58 8.72 -2.60 0.12
CA ALA A 58 7.53 -1.79 0.40
C ALA A 58 6.58 -2.50 1.37
N HIS A 59 6.44 -3.82 1.27
CA HIS A 59 5.61 -4.62 2.16
C HIS A 59 6.17 -4.63 3.59
N GLU A 60 7.48 -4.79 3.75
CA GLU A 60 8.12 -4.68 5.07
C GLU A 60 7.91 -3.30 5.69
N THR A 61 8.09 -2.24 4.90
CA THR A 61 7.81 -0.87 5.32
C THR A 61 6.35 -0.73 5.76
N ALA A 62 5.40 -1.21 4.95
CA ALA A 62 3.98 -1.17 5.28
C ALA A 62 3.65 -1.92 6.58
N CYS A 63 4.27 -3.08 6.82
CA CYS A 63 4.09 -3.84 8.07
C CYS A 63 4.57 -3.04 9.30
N ARG A 64 5.70 -2.33 9.20
CA ARG A 64 6.22 -1.49 10.30
C ARG A 64 5.27 -0.34 10.62
N TRP A 65 4.83 0.37 9.58
CA TRP A 65 3.86 1.46 9.74
C TRP A 65 2.52 0.97 10.27
N TYR A 66 2.00 -0.14 9.76
CA TYR A 66 0.77 -0.76 10.27
C TYR A 66 0.90 -1.15 11.73
N THR A 67 2.01 -1.77 12.13
CA THR A 67 2.24 -2.18 13.52
C THR A 67 2.24 -0.96 14.46
N ARG A 68 2.93 0.12 14.06
CA ARG A 68 3.03 1.34 14.87
C ARG A 68 1.71 2.11 14.99
N TYR A 69 0.89 2.11 13.92
CA TYR A 69 -0.33 2.89 13.79
C TYR A 69 -1.59 2.02 13.62
N ARG A 70 -1.57 0.79 14.15
CA ARG A 70 -2.58 -0.24 13.89
C ARG A 70 -4.01 0.25 14.11
N SER A 71 -4.26 0.90 15.24
CA SER A 71 -5.59 1.41 15.59
C SER A 71 -6.07 2.51 14.64
N LEU A 72 -5.16 3.41 14.21
CA LEU A 72 -5.48 4.48 13.26
C LEU A 72 -5.80 3.90 11.88
N VAL A 73 -4.91 3.04 11.36
CA VAL A 73 -5.09 2.44 10.03
C VAL A 73 -6.37 1.60 9.99
N SER A 74 -6.59 0.75 11.00
CA SER A 74 -7.79 -0.11 11.06
C SER A 74 -9.09 0.68 11.24
N GLY A 75 -9.02 1.87 11.82
CA GLY A 75 -10.17 2.75 12.00
C GLY A 75 -10.56 3.52 10.72
N LEU A 76 -9.59 3.83 9.86
CA LEU A 76 -9.81 4.59 8.63
C LEU A 76 -9.98 3.71 7.38
N VAL A 77 -9.28 2.58 7.34
CA VAL A 77 -9.25 1.68 6.19
C VAL A 77 -9.62 0.27 6.65
N PRO A 78 -10.78 -0.27 6.23
CA PRO A 78 -11.11 -1.66 6.51
C PRO A 78 -10.13 -2.55 5.74
N ARG A 79 -9.32 -3.31 6.47
CA ARG A 79 -8.34 -4.23 5.88
C ARG A 79 -8.07 -5.44 6.76
N THR A 80 -7.61 -6.51 6.13
CA THR A 80 -6.98 -7.64 6.84
C THR A 80 -5.67 -7.17 7.49
N PRO A 81 -5.42 -7.50 8.77
CA PRO A 81 -4.20 -7.09 9.46
C PRO A 81 -2.92 -7.51 8.74
N LEU A 82 -1.93 -6.62 8.67
CA LEU A 82 -0.58 -7.00 8.24
C LEU A 82 0.15 -7.75 9.35
N PRO A 83 1.16 -8.58 8.99
CA PRO A 83 2.10 -9.15 9.95
C PRO A 83 2.73 -8.08 10.85
N GLU A 84 2.90 -8.41 12.13
CA GLU A 84 3.53 -7.51 13.09
C GLU A 84 5.02 -7.34 12.77
N ASN A 85 5.50 -6.09 12.82
CA ASN A 85 6.88 -5.72 12.59
C ASN A 85 7.23 -4.46 13.39
N HIS A 86 8.10 -4.61 14.39
CA HIS A 86 8.52 -3.52 15.29
C HIS A 86 9.81 -2.82 14.81
N GLY A 87 10.19 -2.97 13.55
CA GLY A 87 11.34 -2.30 12.98
C GLY A 87 11.19 -0.77 12.95
N PRO A 88 12.31 -0.02 12.81
CA PRO A 88 12.28 1.44 12.74
C PRO A 88 11.47 1.93 11.54
N ILE A 89 10.84 3.10 11.72
CA ILE A 89 10.15 3.88 10.70
C ILE A 89 10.83 5.24 10.51
N ASP A 90 10.71 5.81 9.31
CA ASP A 90 11.14 7.20 9.06
C ASP A 90 9.99 8.16 9.37
N GLU A 91 10.04 8.80 10.54
CA GLU A 91 8.98 9.73 10.98
C GLU A 91 8.77 10.93 10.03
N ARG A 92 9.75 11.24 9.15
CA ARG A 92 9.60 12.29 8.14
C ARG A 92 8.49 11.98 7.14
N LEU A 93 8.12 10.71 6.98
CA LEU A 93 7.04 10.26 6.10
C LEU A 93 5.66 10.29 6.77
N HIS A 94 5.56 10.69 8.04
CA HIS A 94 4.29 10.71 8.76
C HIS A 94 3.22 11.57 8.08
N ARG A 95 3.58 12.73 7.52
CA ARG A 95 2.63 13.55 6.76
C ARG A 95 2.11 12.81 5.52
N GLN A 96 2.99 12.10 4.82
CA GLN A 96 2.62 11.33 3.64
C GLN A 96 1.67 10.18 3.99
N LEU A 97 1.87 9.53 5.16
CA LEU A 97 0.91 8.56 5.69
C LEU A 97 -0.47 9.18 5.89
N ALA A 98 -0.54 10.31 6.60
CA ALA A 98 -1.81 10.97 6.92
C ALA A 98 -2.58 11.32 5.63
N GLU A 99 -1.92 11.97 4.67
CA GLU A 99 -2.52 12.31 3.37
C GLU A 99 -3.05 11.08 2.62
N ALA A 100 -2.29 9.98 2.62
CA ALA A 100 -2.68 8.74 1.95
C ALA A 100 -3.87 8.04 2.64
N LEU A 101 -3.92 8.04 3.98
CA LEU A 101 -5.04 7.48 4.73
C LEU A 101 -6.31 8.31 4.53
N GLU A 102 -6.21 9.64 4.56
CA GLU A 102 -7.34 10.53 4.28
C GLU A 102 -7.86 10.33 2.86
N PHE A 103 -6.96 10.29 1.87
CA PHE A 103 -7.33 10.02 0.49
C PHE A 103 -8.03 8.67 0.36
N ALA A 104 -7.46 7.61 0.93
CA ALA A 104 -8.02 6.27 0.85
C ALA A 104 -9.38 6.18 1.57
N HIS A 105 -9.57 6.87 2.68
CA HIS A 105 -10.83 6.92 3.42
C HIS A 105 -11.92 7.69 2.66
N ALA A 106 -11.58 8.82 2.06
CA ALA A 106 -12.52 9.64 1.29
C ALA A 106 -12.99 8.97 -0.01
N HIS A 107 -12.23 8.00 -0.53
CA HIS A 107 -12.50 7.28 -1.77
C HIS A 107 -12.68 5.76 -1.54
N ALA A 108 -13.00 5.35 -0.31
CA ALA A 108 -13.20 3.96 0.09
C ALA A 108 -14.52 3.36 -0.42
#